data_AF-A0A3P1ZDW0-F1
#
_entry.id   AF-A0A3P1ZDW0-F1
#
_cell.length_a   1.000
_cell.length_b   1.000
_cell.length_c   1.000
_cell.angle_alpha   90.00
_cell.angle_beta   90.00
_cell.angle_gamma   90.00
#
_symmetry.space_group_name_H-M   'P 1'
#
loop_
_entity.id
_entity.type
_entity.pdbx_description
1 polymer ?
#
loop_
_entity_poly.entity_id
_entity_poly.type
_entity_poly.pdbx_seq_one_letter_code
_entity_poly.pdbx_strand_id
1 'polypeptide(L)'
;MESRSACVFAKQRDGQEAPLFEGGNPLPFFWLMLLSEDDIRHYSKKIKQAAHTRTIPDDTSIALDKLKALTRATGRRSYIEKYYTSCLPLFDEWIHFLQISDFADMKIYVDLYEVSTCYTNLDDFEESLQRAITGFDQDRQAWYENTIAGTCGHEARNKNKRRFVDFSPSYRDKNKKDIYGHFDQRIHLGKTMSPRKRMMLTVLVLTAITLLIIGIVALLYWMK
;
A
#
# COMPACT_ATOMS: atom_id res chain seq x y z
N MET A 1 -9.07 2.73 23.24
CA MET A 1 -8.35 3.47 22.18
C MET A 1 -9.21 3.36 20.94
N GLU A 2 -9.71 4.48 20.42
CA GLU A 2 -10.30 4.49 19.07
C GLU A 2 -9.23 3.98 18.10
N SER A 3 -9.57 2.95 17.32
CA SER A 3 -8.72 2.43 16.24
C SER A 3 -8.50 3.57 15.25
N ARG A 4 -7.26 4.06 15.15
CA ARG A 4 -6.88 5.07 14.15
C ARG A 4 -6.55 4.31 12.87
N SER A 5 -7.58 3.85 12.16
CA SER A 5 -7.40 3.17 10.87
C SER A 5 -6.54 4.01 9.94
N ALA A 6 -5.66 3.34 9.19
CA ALA A 6 -4.92 3.99 8.11
C ALA A 6 -5.93 4.72 7.22
N CYS A 7 -5.72 6.00 6.97
CA CYS A 7 -6.73 6.78 6.26
C CYS A 7 -6.13 7.88 5.39
N VAL A 8 -6.85 8.18 4.32
CA VAL A 8 -6.73 9.44 3.59
C VAL A 8 -7.91 10.29 3.98
N PHE A 9 -7.66 11.51 4.41
CA PHE A 9 -8.71 12.45 4.82
C PHE A 9 -8.45 13.85 4.29
N ALA A 10 -9.45 14.70 4.34
CA ALA A 10 -9.37 16.10 3.94
C ALA A 10 -10.26 16.97 4.82
N LYS A 11 -9.92 18.26 4.92
CA LYS A 11 -10.77 19.24 5.59
C LYS A 11 -11.89 19.67 4.65
N GLN A 12 -13.12 19.53 5.11
CA GLN A 12 -14.32 20.00 4.42
C GLN A 12 -14.50 21.51 4.64
N ARG A 13 -15.34 22.17 3.83
CA ARG A 13 -15.59 23.63 3.90
C ARG A 13 -16.08 24.10 5.28
N ASP A 14 -16.69 23.24 6.07
CA ASP A 14 -17.13 23.51 7.44
C ASP A 14 -16.00 23.41 8.47
N GLY A 15 -14.77 23.16 8.03
CA GLY A 15 -13.57 23.02 8.85
C GLY A 15 -13.40 21.64 9.47
N GLN A 16 -14.35 20.72 9.29
CA GLN A 16 -14.27 19.37 9.84
C GLN A 16 -13.33 18.48 9.02
N GLU A 17 -12.58 17.63 9.71
CA GLU A 17 -11.79 16.58 9.07
C GLU A 17 -12.72 15.42 8.72
N ALA A 18 -12.74 15.03 7.44
CA ALA A 18 -13.53 13.92 6.96
C ALA A 18 -12.61 12.86 6.35
N PRO A 19 -12.60 11.62 6.87
CA PRO A 19 -11.93 10.51 6.21
C PRO A 19 -12.55 10.33 4.83
N LEU A 20 -11.74 10.17 3.79
CA LEU A 20 -12.18 9.88 2.42
C LEU A 20 -12.10 8.39 2.14
N PHE A 21 -10.97 7.79 2.53
CA PHE A 21 -10.69 6.38 2.33
C PHE A 21 -9.99 5.79 3.55
N GLU A 22 -10.34 4.56 3.90
CA GLU A 22 -9.82 3.77 5.01
C GLU A 22 -9.12 2.51 4.46
N GLY A 23 -7.94 2.22 4.99
CA GLY A 23 -7.03 1.20 4.49
C GLY A 23 -7.09 -0.05 5.34
N GLY A 24 -6.67 -1.18 4.76
CA GLY A 24 -6.48 -2.43 5.50
C GLY A 24 -5.12 -2.53 6.20
N ASN A 25 -4.80 -3.70 6.75
CA ASN A 25 -3.49 -4.00 7.34
C ASN A 25 -2.93 -5.24 6.61
N PRO A 26 -2.17 -5.09 5.49
CA PRO A 26 -1.11 -4.08 5.34
C PRO A 26 -1.00 -3.38 3.96
N LEU A 27 0.00 -2.50 3.88
CA LEU A 27 0.47 -1.84 2.66
C LEU A 27 0.72 -2.82 1.49
N PRO A 28 0.62 -2.33 0.24
CA PRO A 28 0.56 -0.90 -0.13
C PRO A 28 -0.77 -0.39 -0.75
N PHE A 29 -1.04 0.92 -0.59
CA PHE A 29 -2.19 1.64 -1.16
C PHE A 29 -1.77 2.57 -2.32
N PHE A 30 -2.71 2.94 -3.20
CA PHE A 30 -2.57 4.06 -4.13
C PHE A 30 -2.17 5.36 -3.42
N TRP A 31 -2.50 5.48 -2.14
CA TRP A 31 -2.15 6.63 -1.31
C TRP A 31 -0.65 6.88 -1.26
N LEU A 32 0.17 5.83 -1.34
CA LEU A 32 1.63 5.97 -1.40
C LEU A 32 2.09 6.73 -2.65
N MET A 33 1.31 6.70 -3.74
CA MET A 33 1.64 7.44 -4.96
C MET A 33 1.53 8.95 -4.79
N LEU A 34 0.81 9.41 -3.75
CA LEU A 34 0.73 10.83 -3.39
C LEU A 34 2.00 11.32 -2.69
N LEU A 35 2.76 10.44 -2.04
CA LEU A 35 3.89 10.77 -1.18
C LEU A 35 5.18 10.96 -1.97
N SER A 36 6.07 11.83 -1.51
CA SER A 36 7.47 11.92 -1.92
C SER A 36 8.40 11.23 -0.93
N GLU A 37 9.66 11.04 -1.32
CA GLU A 37 10.70 10.57 -0.39
C GLU A 37 10.88 11.53 0.80
N ASP A 38 10.75 12.84 0.58
CA ASP A 38 10.82 13.84 1.66
C ASP A 38 9.65 13.73 2.64
N ASP A 39 8.44 13.44 2.13
CA ASP A 39 7.26 13.22 2.96
C ASP A 39 7.46 12.01 3.88
N ILE A 40 7.98 10.89 3.34
CA ILE A 40 8.34 9.71 4.15
C ILE A 40 9.39 10.08 5.19
N ARG A 41 10.48 10.72 4.77
CA ARG A 41 11.60 11.04 5.66
C ARG A 41 11.15 11.88 6.86
N HIS A 42 10.35 12.91 6.62
CA HIS A 42 9.79 13.75 7.68
C HIS A 42 8.83 12.98 8.58
N TYR A 43 7.94 12.19 7.99
CA TYR A 43 6.99 11.36 8.72
C TYR A 43 7.69 10.33 9.63
N SER A 44 8.65 9.58 9.09
CA SER A 44 9.42 8.59 9.84
C SER A 44 10.17 9.23 11.00
N LYS A 45 10.78 10.41 10.81
CA LYS A 45 11.41 11.17 11.90
C LYS A 45 10.41 11.53 13.00
N LYS A 46 9.22 12.03 12.63
CA LYS A 46 8.13 12.39 13.56
C LYS A 46 7.67 11.18 14.38
N ILE A 47 7.39 10.04 13.74
CA ILE A 47 6.93 8.83 14.43
C ILE A 47 8.02 8.20 15.30
N LYS A 48 9.28 8.18 14.85
CA LYS A 48 10.41 7.70 15.66
C LYS A 48 10.63 8.53 16.92
N GLN A 49 10.54 9.86 16.82
CA GLN A 49 10.61 10.74 17.97
C GLN A 49 9.49 10.45 18.98
N ALA A 50 8.27 10.27 18.49
CA ALA A 50 7.11 9.96 19.33
C ALA A 50 7.21 8.60 20.03
N ALA A 51 7.70 7.58 19.32
CA ALA A 51 7.96 6.27 19.90
C ALA A 51 9.02 6.33 21.02
N HIS A 52 10.05 7.17 20.85
CA HIS A 52 11.07 7.37 21.88
C HIS A 52 10.52 8.05 23.14
N THR A 53 9.62 9.03 22.98
CA THR A 53 8.97 9.73 24.09
C THR A 53 7.79 8.97 24.70
N ARG A 54 7.45 7.78 24.18
CA ARG A 54 6.28 6.96 24.56
C ARG A 54 4.97 7.73 24.56
N THR A 55 4.87 8.74 23.70
CA THR A 55 3.67 9.54 23.51
C THR A 55 3.13 9.26 22.11
N ILE A 56 1.82 8.97 22.01
CA ILE A 56 1.17 8.92 20.70
C ILE A 56 1.04 10.38 20.25
N PRO A 57 1.54 10.76 19.06
CA PRO A 57 1.35 12.12 18.57
C PRO A 57 -0.13 12.42 18.44
N ASP A 58 -0.51 13.64 18.85
CA ASP A 58 -1.88 14.12 18.66
C ASP A 58 -2.27 14.07 17.19
N ASP A 59 -1.32 14.41 16.31
CA ASP A 59 -1.43 14.30 14.85
C ASP A 59 -0.30 13.42 14.30
N THR A 60 -0.66 12.32 13.64
CA THR A 60 0.25 11.41 12.93
C THR A 60 0.13 11.54 11.41
N SER A 61 -0.63 12.51 10.92
CA SER A 61 -0.85 12.65 9.49
C SER A 61 0.33 13.31 8.76
N ILE A 62 0.43 12.99 7.48
CA ILE A 62 1.26 13.64 6.47
C ILE A 62 0.36 14.60 5.71
N ALA A 63 0.60 15.92 5.86
CA ALA A 63 -0.17 16.95 5.18
C ALA A 63 0.44 17.26 3.81
N LEU A 64 -0.27 16.91 2.73
CA LEU A 64 0.18 17.07 1.36
C LEU A 64 -0.54 18.23 0.68
N ASP A 65 0.20 19.07 -0.04
CA ASP A 65 -0.41 19.98 -1.01
C ASP A 65 -1.13 19.18 -2.09
N LYS A 66 -2.42 19.42 -2.28
CA LYS A 66 -3.27 18.62 -3.16
C LYS A 66 -2.76 18.62 -4.60
N LEU A 67 -2.37 19.76 -5.15
CA LEU A 67 -1.94 19.86 -6.54
C LEU A 67 -0.61 19.13 -6.77
N LYS A 68 0.36 19.29 -5.87
CA LYS A 68 1.65 18.59 -5.93
C LYS A 68 1.47 17.08 -5.78
N ALA A 69 0.64 16.64 -4.83
CA ALA A 69 0.36 15.23 -4.59
C ALA A 69 -0.30 14.56 -5.81
N LEU A 70 -1.30 15.22 -6.41
CA LEU A 70 -2.00 14.69 -7.58
C LEU A 70 -1.14 14.70 -8.84
N THR A 71 -0.32 15.74 -9.04
CA THR A 71 0.68 15.77 -10.14
C THR A 71 1.64 14.60 -10.02
N ARG A 72 2.14 14.33 -8.81
CA ARG A 72 3.04 13.21 -8.54
C ARG A 72 2.39 11.86 -8.81
N ALA A 73 1.20 11.63 -8.27
CA ALA A 73 0.49 10.38 -8.49
C ALA A 73 0.17 10.18 -9.98
N THR A 74 -0.24 11.23 -10.69
CA THR A 74 -0.47 11.18 -12.14
C THR A 74 0.82 10.86 -12.92
N GLY A 75 1.96 11.41 -12.51
CA GLY A 75 3.27 11.08 -13.08
C GLY A 75 3.67 9.61 -12.90
N ARG A 76 3.11 8.93 -11.88
CA ARG A 76 3.31 7.50 -11.60
C ARG A 76 2.25 6.60 -12.26
N ARG A 77 1.34 7.15 -13.07
CA ARG A 77 0.27 6.38 -13.73
C ARG A 77 0.80 5.23 -14.59
N SER A 78 1.91 5.43 -15.31
CA SER A 78 2.53 4.40 -16.17
C SER A 78 2.94 3.15 -15.38
N TYR A 79 3.30 3.30 -14.11
CA TYR A 79 3.59 2.18 -13.22
C TYR A 79 2.35 1.30 -12.99
N ILE A 80 1.18 1.90 -12.74
CA ILE A 80 -0.09 1.18 -12.59
C ILE A 80 -0.43 0.47 -13.90
N GLU A 81 -0.30 1.16 -15.02
CA GLU A 81 -0.57 0.60 -16.33
C GLU A 81 0.28 -0.65 -16.62
N LYS A 82 1.56 -0.63 -16.24
CA LYS A 82 2.49 -1.73 -16.46
C LYS A 82 2.31 -2.92 -15.53
N TYR A 83 2.18 -2.69 -14.23
CA TYR A 83 2.20 -3.77 -13.23
C TYR A 83 0.83 -4.13 -12.65
N TYR A 84 -0.15 -3.23 -12.79
CA TYR A 84 -1.48 -3.32 -12.17
C TYR A 84 -2.57 -2.89 -13.15
N THR A 85 -2.47 -3.31 -14.42
CA THR A 85 -3.33 -2.86 -15.52
C THR A 85 -4.83 -2.99 -15.20
N SER A 86 -5.24 -4.06 -14.50
CA SER A 86 -6.63 -4.27 -14.08
C SER A 86 -7.16 -3.19 -13.13
N CYS A 87 -6.26 -2.47 -12.45
CA CYS A 87 -6.60 -1.41 -11.50
C CYS A 87 -6.51 -0.01 -12.12
N LEU A 88 -6.03 0.12 -13.37
CA LEU A 88 -5.82 1.42 -14.01
C LEU A 88 -7.12 2.25 -14.09
N PRO A 89 -8.29 1.69 -14.46
CA PRO A 89 -9.54 2.46 -14.46
C PRO A 89 -9.91 2.98 -13.06
N LEU A 90 -9.74 2.14 -12.02
CA LEU A 90 -9.99 2.55 -10.64
C LEU A 90 -9.02 3.67 -10.19
N PHE A 91 -7.76 3.57 -10.59
CA PHE A 91 -6.75 4.59 -10.29
C PHE A 91 -7.10 5.94 -10.93
N ASP A 92 -7.44 5.94 -12.22
CA ASP A 92 -7.81 7.15 -12.96
C ASP A 92 -9.07 7.80 -12.37
N GLU A 93 -10.09 7.00 -12.05
CA GLU A 93 -11.31 7.46 -11.39
C GLU A 93 -11.01 8.02 -9.99
N TRP A 94 -10.12 7.39 -9.22
CA TRP A 94 -9.71 7.86 -7.90
C TRP A 94 -8.95 9.20 -7.95
N ILE A 95 -8.00 9.34 -8.89
CA ILE A 95 -7.31 10.61 -9.13
C ILE A 95 -8.30 11.70 -9.52
N HIS A 96 -9.22 11.41 -10.44
CA HIS A 96 -10.22 12.38 -10.86
C HIS A 96 -11.15 12.80 -9.72
N PHE A 97 -11.59 11.85 -8.90
CA PHE A 97 -12.40 12.13 -7.72
C PHE A 97 -11.69 13.08 -6.76
N LEU A 98 -10.42 12.83 -6.46
CA LEU A 98 -9.63 13.73 -5.62
C LEU A 98 -9.44 15.11 -6.29
N GLN A 99 -9.20 15.18 -7.60
CA GLN A 99 -9.07 16.44 -8.34
C GLN A 99 -10.32 17.32 -8.19
N ILE A 100 -11.51 16.77 -8.44
CA ILE A 100 -12.77 17.54 -8.43
C ILE A 100 -13.35 17.77 -7.02
N SER A 101 -12.83 17.08 -6.00
CA SER A 101 -13.28 17.23 -4.63
C SER A 101 -12.81 18.56 -4.04
N ASP A 102 -13.70 19.28 -3.38
CA ASP A 102 -13.39 20.62 -2.88
C ASP A 102 -12.98 20.57 -1.41
N PHE A 103 -11.67 20.72 -1.16
CA PHE A 103 -11.06 20.65 0.18
C PHE A 103 -10.76 22.07 0.67
N ALA A 104 -11.11 22.38 1.91
CA ALA A 104 -11.08 23.74 2.45
C ALA A 104 -9.70 24.40 2.43
N ASP A 105 -8.65 23.62 2.67
CA ASP A 105 -7.26 24.10 2.73
C ASP A 105 -6.40 23.59 1.57
N MET A 106 -7.03 23.01 0.54
CA MET A 106 -6.36 22.43 -0.62
C MET A 106 -5.27 21.41 -0.24
N LYS A 107 -5.47 20.67 0.85
CA LYS A 107 -4.58 19.59 1.28
C LYS A 107 -5.26 18.22 1.27
N ILE A 108 -4.43 17.20 1.12
CA ILE A 108 -4.77 15.80 1.36
C ILE A 108 -3.93 15.35 2.54
N TYR A 109 -4.55 14.72 3.52
CA TYR A 109 -3.88 14.18 4.68
C TYR A 109 -3.83 12.67 4.60
N VAL A 110 -2.69 12.09 4.94
CA VAL A 110 -2.48 10.63 4.98
C VAL A 110 -2.01 10.23 6.36
N ASP A 111 -2.78 9.40 7.07
CA ASP A 111 -2.35 8.79 8.33
C ASP A 111 -2.00 7.31 8.10
N LEU A 112 -0.78 6.94 8.48
CA LEU A 112 -0.23 5.59 8.37
C LEU A 112 0.18 5.01 9.72
N TYR A 113 -0.26 5.61 10.84
CA TYR A 113 0.21 5.23 12.16
C TYR A 113 -0.15 3.79 12.52
N GLU A 114 -1.41 3.37 12.35
CA GLU A 114 -1.80 1.97 12.62
C GLU A 114 -0.99 0.98 11.77
N VAL A 115 -0.74 1.31 10.49
CA VAL A 115 0.09 0.46 9.63
C VAL A 115 1.49 0.34 10.19
N SER A 116 2.08 1.43 10.69
CA SER A 116 3.41 1.41 11.30
C SER A 116 3.50 0.43 12.48
N THR A 117 2.41 0.26 13.24
CA THR A 117 2.37 -0.68 14.37
C THR A 117 2.35 -2.15 13.95
N CYS A 118 2.07 -2.45 12.67
CA CYS A 118 2.15 -3.80 12.13
C CYS A 118 3.58 -4.27 11.83
N TYR A 119 4.56 -3.36 11.91
CA TYR A 119 5.97 -3.67 11.67
C TYR A 119 6.71 -3.97 12.97
N THR A 120 7.73 -4.84 12.89
CA THR A 120 8.57 -5.20 14.03
C THR A 120 9.25 -3.98 14.66
N ASN A 121 9.68 -3.04 13.81
CA ASN A 121 10.28 -1.77 14.20
C ASN A 121 9.99 -0.71 13.14
N LEU A 122 10.21 0.57 13.49
CA LEU A 122 9.92 1.70 12.61
C LEU A 122 10.91 1.86 11.44
N ASP A 123 12.11 1.27 11.52
CA ASP A 123 13.07 1.28 10.41
C ASP A 123 12.59 0.36 9.28
N ASP A 124 12.07 -0.83 9.61
CA ASP A 124 11.48 -1.77 8.64
C ASP A 124 10.27 -1.14 7.91
N PHE A 125 9.48 -0.36 8.64
CA PHE A 125 8.35 0.39 8.09
C PHE A 125 8.82 1.49 7.13
N GLU A 126 9.78 2.32 7.55
CA GLU A 126 10.36 3.35 6.69
C GLU A 126 10.99 2.75 5.43
N GLU A 127 11.77 1.69 5.55
CA GLU A 127 12.38 1.00 4.41
C GLU A 127 11.31 0.46 3.45
N SER A 128 10.20 -0.05 3.99
CA SER A 128 9.08 -0.53 3.16
C SER A 128 8.38 0.59 2.40
N LEU A 129 8.17 1.76 3.03
CA LEU A 129 7.64 2.94 2.36
C LEU A 129 8.59 3.46 1.27
N GLN A 130 9.89 3.55 1.58
CA GLN A 130 10.91 4.00 0.63
C GLN A 130 10.99 3.06 -0.57
N ARG A 131 11.01 1.74 -0.33
CA ARG A 131 11.02 0.73 -1.39
C ARG A 131 9.81 0.85 -2.31
N ALA A 132 8.62 1.14 -1.77
CA ALA A 132 7.42 1.36 -2.56
C ALA A 132 7.55 2.61 -3.45
N ILE A 133 7.97 3.74 -2.88
CA ILE A 133 8.17 4.99 -3.63
C ILE A 133 9.24 4.84 -4.72
N THR A 134 10.40 4.29 -4.38
CA THR A 134 11.46 4.01 -5.34
C THR A 134 10.97 3.06 -6.43
N GLY A 135 10.11 2.10 -6.10
CA GLY A 135 9.46 1.21 -7.07
C GLY A 135 8.65 1.97 -8.11
N PHE A 136 7.83 2.93 -7.66
CA PHE A 136 7.06 3.79 -8.54
C PHE A 136 7.94 4.66 -9.45
N ASP A 137 8.94 5.30 -8.87
CA ASP A 137 9.74 6.31 -9.55
C ASP A 137 10.80 5.70 -10.48
N GLN A 138 11.25 4.47 -10.20
CA GLN A 138 12.25 3.74 -11.00
C GLN A 138 11.66 2.60 -11.83
N ASP A 139 10.33 2.52 -11.93
CA ASP A 139 9.63 1.49 -12.70
C ASP A 139 10.00 0.04 -12.28
N ARG A 140 10.15 -0.19 -10.97
CA ARG A 140 10.45 -1.50 -10.38
C ARG A 140 9.24 -2.01 -9.62
N GLN A 141 8.83 -3.25 -9.89
CA GLN A 141 7.67 -3.85 -9.24
C GLN A 141 7.80 -3.85 -7.70
N ALA A 142 7.07 -2.97 -7.05
CA ALA A 142 6.66 -3.05 -5.65
C ALA A 142 5.37 -3.87 -5.59
N TRP A 143 5.26 -4.80 -4.64
CA TRP A 143 4.12 -5.71 -4.53
C TRP A 143 2.90 -5.03 -3.91
N TYR A 144 1.82 -4.85 -4.68
CA TYR A 144 0.47 -4.44 -4.26
C TYR A 144 -0.48 -5.62 -4.24
N GLU A 145 -1.39 -5.64 -3.26
CA GLU A 145 -2.55 -6.53 -3.32
C GLU A 145 -3.57 -5.98 -4.30
N ASN A 146 -4.16 -6.87 -5.11
CA ASN A 146 -5.21 -6.49 -6.04
C ASN A 146 -6.59 -6.52 -5.37
N THR A 147 -6.74 -5.93 -4.19
CA THR A 147 -8.00 -5.74 -3.44
C THR A 147 -8.31 -4.24 -3.29
N ILE A 148 -9.52 -3.84 -2.94
CA ILE A 148 -9.88 -2.44 -2.61
C ILE A 148 -9.06 -2.00 -1.40
N ALA A 149 -8.96 -2.86 -0.38
CA ALA A 149 -8.09 -2.65 0.77
C ALA A 149 -6.64 -2.40 0.32
N GLY A 150 -6.07 -3.16 -0.61
CA GLY A 150 -4.72 -2.98 -1.16
C GLY A 150 -4.59 -1.97 -2.33
N THR A 151 -5.61 -1.15 -2.59
CA THR A 151 -5.56 -0.13 -3.66
C THR A 151 -5.95 1.24 -3.13
N CYS A 152 -7.16 1.72 -3.43
CA CYS A 152 -7.63 3.04 -2.99
C CYS A 152 -8.15 3.06 -1.54
N GLY A 153 -8.22 1.91 -0.87
CA GLY A 153 -8.91 1.75 0.41
C GLY A 153 -10.44 1.74 0.25
N HIS A 154 -11.13 1.30 1.30
CA HIS A 154 -12.59 1.40 1.38
C HIS A 154 -12.99 2.86 1.55
N GLU A 155 -13.98 3.32 0.79
CA GLU A 155 -14.58 4.62 1.01
C GLU A 155 -15.10 4.73 2.46
N ALA A 156 -14.67 5.77 3.17
CA ALA A 156 -15.07 6.00 4.54
C ALA A 156 -16.58 6.28 4.64
N ARG A 157 -17.22 5.75 5.68
CA ARG A 157 -18.66 5.97 5.93
C ARG A 157 -18.90 7.34 6.57
N ASN A 158 -18.87 8.39 5.75
CA ASN A 158 -19.14 9.75 6.18
C ASN A 158 -20.40 10.32 5.48
N LYS A 159 -20.84 11.50 5.93
CA LYS A 159 -21.95 12.25 5.32
C LYS A 159 -21.50 13.18 4.19
N ASN A 160 -20.44 12.84 3.45
CA ASN A 160 -20.02 13.67 2.31
C ASN A 160 -21.09 13.65 1.22
N LYS A 161 -21.38 14.83 0.67
CA LYS A 161 -22.35 15.00 -0.43
C LYS A 161 -21.91 14.35 -1.73
N ARG A 162 -20.60 14.14 -1.92
CA ARG A 162 -20.02 13.46 -3.07
C ARG A 162 -19.38 12.16 -2.61
N ARG A 163 -19.98 11.05 -2.99
CA ARG A 163 -19.52 9.71 -2.69
C ARG A 163 -18.71 9.17 -3.86
N PHE A 164 -17.56 8.58 -3.57
CA PHE A 164 -16.74 7.88 -4.55
C PHE A 164 -17.47 6.65 -5.09
N VAL A 165 -18.22 5.93 -4.26
CA VAL A 165 -18.99 4.75 -4.70
C VAL A 165 -20.04 5.10 -5.76
N ASP A 166 -20.60 6.31 -5.73
CA ASP A 166 -21.55 6.78 -6.75
C ASP A 166 -20.82 7.22 -8.01
N PHE A 167 -19.65 7.83 -7.84
CA PHE A 167 -18.80 8.34 -8.92
C PHE A 167 -18.11 7.24 -9.74
N SER A 168 -17.64 6.16 -9.11
CA SER A 168 -16.70 5.20 -9.69
C SER A 168 -17.34 3.83 -9.99
N PRO A 169 -17.64 3.49 -11.25
CA PRO A 169 -18.06 2.15 -11.64
C PRO A 169 -17.00 1.09 -11.32
N SER A 170 -15.72 1.41 -11.52
CA SER A 170 -14.61 0.50 -11.27
C SER A 170 -14.51 0.15 -9.78
N TYR A 171 -14.72 1.12 -8.89
CA TYR A 171 -14.79 0.88 -7.45
C TYR A 171 -15.96 -0.02 -7.09
N ARG A 172 -17.16 0.21 -7.65
CA ARG A 172 -18.33 -0.64 -7.37
C ARG A 172 -18.10 -2.09 -7.79
N ASP A 173 -17.54 -2.32 -8.98
CA ASP A 173 -17.23 -3.67 -9.47
C ASP A 173 -16.20 -4.37 -8.58
N LYS A 174 -15.10 -3.67 -8.27
CA LYS A 174 -14.02 -4.23 -7.46
C LYS A 174 -14.43 -4.46 -6.01
N ASN A 175 -15.13 -3.50 -5.39
CA ASN A 175 -15.68 -3.64 -4.04
C ASN A 175 -16.66 -4.80 -3.94
N LYS A 176 -17.50 -5.06 -4.96
CA LYS A 176 -18.34 -6.27 -4.98
C LYS A 176 -17.49 -7.54 -4.95
N LYS A 177 -16.42 -7.61 -5.76
CA LYS A 177 -15.51 -8.78 -5.78
C LYS A 177 -14.79 -8.96 -4.44
N ASP A 178 -14.41 -7.88 -3.78
CA ASP A 178 -13.71 -7.92 -2.49
C ASP A 178 -14.64 -8.26 -1.31
N ILE A 179 -15.92 -7.86 -1.33
CA ILE A 179 -16.91 -8.26 -0.31
C ILE A 179 -17.08 -9.79 -0.24
N TYR A 180 -16.88 -10.48 -1.36
CA TYR A 180 -16.92 -11.95 -1.43
C TYR A 180 -15.52 -12.59 -1.28
N GLY A 181 -14.46 -11.78 -1.18
CA GLY A 181 -13.06 -12.20 -1.17
C GLY A 181 -12.38 -12.02 0.19
N HIS A 182 -12.64 -12.97 1.10
CA HIS A 182 -11.79 -13.32 2.25
C HIS A 182 -11.51 -12.28 3.35
N PHE A 183 -12.25 -12.46 4.44
CA PHE A 183 -11.92 -12.11 5.83
C PHE A 183 -10.58 -12.67 6.38
N ASP A 184 -9.69 -13.24 5.57
CA ASP A 184 -8.58 -14.07 6.12
C ASP A 184 -7.28 -14.08 5.30
N GLN A 185 -6.97 -13.00 4.59
CA GLN A 185 -5.62 -12.79 4.08
C GLN A 185 -4.91 -11.76 4.96
N ARG A 186 -4.55 -12.17 6.18
CA ARG A 186 -3.44 -11.53 6.92
C ARG A 186 -2.16 -11.79 6.14
N ILE A 187 -1.90 -10.98 5.11
CA ILE A 187 -0.73 -11.14 4.28
C ILE A 187 0.39 -10.31 4.88
N HIS A 188 1.38 -11.01 5.41
CA HIS A 188 2.69 -10.43 5.63
C HIS A 188 3.14 -9.74 4.36
N LEU A 189 3.55 -8.45 4.46
CA LEU A 189 4.45 -7.87 3.46
C LEU A 189 5.46 -8.94 3.14
N GLY A 190 5.47 -9.39 1.88
CA GLY A 190 6.40 -10.40 1.44
C GLY A 190 7.78 -9.92 1.87
N LYS A 191 8.30 -10.52 2.95
CA LYS A 191 9.71 -10.44 3.28
C LYS A 191 10.36 -10.90 1.99
N THR A 192 10.94 -9.99 1.21
CA THR A 192 11.87 -10.37 0.16
C THR A 192 12.79 -11.36 0.85
N MET A 193 12.69 -12.63 0.45
CA MET A 193 13.24 -13.71 1.25
C MET A 193 14.71 -13.37 1.43
N SER A 194 15.16 -13.19 2.69
CA SER A 194 16.46 -12.58 2.95
C SER A 194 17.52 -13.29 2.10
N PRO A 195 18.57 -12.60 1.61
CA PRO A 195 19.51 -13.19 0.66
C PRO A 195 20.04 -14.57 1.11
N ARG A 196 20.22 -14.75 2.42
CA ARG A 196 20.54 -16.03 3.07
C ARG A 196 19.47 -17.11 2.92
N LYS A 197 18.19 -16.80 3.15
CA LYS A 197 17.09 -17.75 2.94
C LYS A 197 16.92 -18.09 1.46
N ARG A 198 17.16 -17.14 0.56
CA ARG A 198 17.13 -17.38 -0.90
C ARG A 198 18.24 -18.31 -1.33
N MET A 199 19.46 -18.10 -0.84
CA MET A 199 20.59 -19.00 -1.05
C MET A 199 20.31 -20.40 -0.48
N MET A 200 19.80 -20.53 0.75
CA MET A 200 19.43 -21.81 1.36
C MET A 200 18.39 -22.58 0.54
N LEU A 201 17.34 -21.90 0.08
CA LEU A 201 16.29 -22.52 -0.74
C LEU A 201 16.85 -22.99 -2.09
N THR A 202 17.69 -22.18 -2.74
CA THR A 202 18.34 -22.57 -4.00
C THR A 202 19.23 -23.81 -3.81
N VAL A 203 19.99 -23.87 -2.71
CA VAL A 203 20.82 -25.05 -2.39
C VAL A 203 19.93 -26.28 -2.17
N LEU A 204 18.86 -26.17 -1.38
CA LEU A 204 17.91 -27.28 -1.15
C LEU A 204 17.29 -27.82 -2.43
N VAL A 205 16.87 -26.92 -3.34
CA VAL A 205 16.29 -27.30 -4.63
C VAL A 205 17.33 -28.00 -5.51
N LEU A 206 18.56 -27.48 -5.57
CA LEU A 206 19.66 -28.12 -6.32
C LEU A 206 20.00 -29.50 -5.75
N THR A 207 20.03 -29.66 -4.42
CA THR A 207 20.28 -30.96 -3.79
C THR A 207 19.16 -31.96 -4.11
N ALA A 208 17.89 -31.52 -4.06
CA ALA A 208 16.76 -32.38 -4.41
C ALA A 208 16.80 -32.84 -5.87
N ILE A 209 17.13 -31.94 -6.81
CA ILE A 209 17.31 -32.28 -8.23
C ILE A 209 18.45 -33.29 -8.41
N THR A 210 19.57 -33.08 -7.72
CA THR A 210 20.73 -33.98 -7.81
C THR A 210 20.40 -35.38 -7.31
N LEU A 211 19.70 -35.49 -6.17
CA LEU A 211 19.25 -36.78 -5.63
C LEU A 211 18.26 -37.49 -6.57
N LEU A 212 17.38 -36.73 -7.22
CA LEU A 212 16.41 -37.27 -8.17
C LEU A 212 17.13 -37.83 -9.42
N ILE A 213 18.14 -37.14 -9.93
CA ILE A 213 18.97 -37.61 -11.04
C ILE A 213 19.73 -38.89 -10.65
N ILE A 214 20.33 -38.92 -9.45
CA ILE A 214 21.03 -40.12 -8.95
C ILE A 214 20.06 -41.30 -8.83
N GLY A 215 18.85 -41.08 -8.31
CA GLY A 215 17.81 -42.11 -8.21
C GLY A 215 17.40 -42.66 -9.58
N ILE A 216 17.22 -41.80 -10.59
CA ILE A 216 16.91 -42.22 -11.96
C ILE A 216 18.06 -43.04 -12.56
N VAL A 217 19.30 -42.61 -12.39
CA VAL A 217 20.48 -43.34 -12.90
C VAL A 217 20.61 -44.71 -12.21
N ALA A 218 20.40 -44.78 -10.90
CA ALA A 218 20.43 -46.04 -10.16
C ALA A 218 19.32 -47.00 -10.63
N LEU A 219 18.11 -46.50 -10.85
CA LEU A 219 16.99 -47.28 -11.42
C LEU A 219 17.31 -47.80 -12.83
N LEU A 220 17.86 -46.95 -13.70
CA LEU A 220 18.27 -47.34 -15.05
C LEU A 220 19.40 -48.38 -15.05
N TYR A 221 20.30 -48.32 -14.07
CA TYR A 221 21.37 -49.31 -13.90
C TYR A 221 20.86 -50.64 -13.36
N TRP A 222 19.78 -50.63 -12.56
CA TRP A 222 19.16 -51.83 -11.98
C TRP A 222 18.21 -52.55 -12.95
N MET A 223 17.69 -51.82 -13.95
CA MET A 223 16.86 -52.37 -15.03
C MET A 223 17.67 -52.93 -16.22
N LYS A 224 19.01 -52.88 -16.14
CA LYS A 224 19.95 -53.48 -17.09
C LYS A 224 20.48 -54.80 -16.57
#